data_AF-A0A3C0S4Y9-F1
#
_entry.id   AF-A0A3C0S4Y9-F1
#
_cell.length_a   1.000
_cell.length_b   1.000
_cell.length_c   1.000
_cell.angle_alpha   90.00
_cell.angle_beta   90.00
_cell.angle_gamma   90.00
#
_symmetry.space_group_name_H-M   'P 1'
#
loop_
_entity.id
_entity.type
_entity.pdbx_description
1 polymer ?
#
loop_
_entity_poly.entity_id
_entity_poly.type
_entity_poly.pdbx_seq_one_letter_code
_entity_poly.pdbx_strand_id
1 'polypeptide(L)' 'GTPICITVDYDSLEDNTVTIRHRDTMAQERVAIADLEKILNDLAGWNTLLKKLI' A
#
# COMPACT_ATOMS: atom_id res chain seq x y z
N GLY A 1 13.86 -5.61 4.44
CA GLY A 1 13.22 -4.31 4.70
C GLY A 1 11.92 -4.25 3.94
N THR A 2 10.80 -4.39 4.62
CA THR A 2 9.46 -4.31 4.01
C THR A 2 9.17 -2.86 3.63
N PRO A 3 8.91 -2.52 2.35
CA PRO A 3 8.75 -1.13 1.92
C PRO A 3 7.42 -0.51 2.34
N ILE A 4 6.39 -1.35 2.55
CA ILE A 4 5.01 -0.92 2.78
C ILE A 4 4.37 -1.83 3.85
N CYS A 5 3.60 -1.26 4.76
CA CYS A 5 2.78 -1.99 5.73
C CYS A 5 1.30 -1.61 5.56
N ILE A 6 0.40 -2.56 5.77
CA ILE A 6 -1.05 -2.34 5.72
C ILE A 6 -1.61 -2.53 7.14
N THR A 7 -2.43 -1.58 7.58
CA THR A 7 -3.14 -1.64 8.85
C THR A 7 -4.63 -1.81 8.58
N VAL A 8 -5.23 -2.79 9.27
CA VAL A 8 -6.67 -3.03 9.31
C VAL A 8 -7.12 -2.77 10.74
N ASP A 9 -8.04 -1.83 10.92
CA ASP A 9 -8.63 -1.41 12.19
C ASP A 9 -10.15 -1.69 12.21
N TYR A 10 -10.84 -1.29 13.27
CA TYR A 10 -12.29 -1.49 13.38
C TYR A 10 -13.07 -0.73 12.30
N ASP A 11 -12.67 0.51 12.01
CA ASP A 11 -13.28 1.35 10.98
C ASP A 11 -13.11 0.74 9.57
N SER A 12 -12.07 -0.08 9.37
CA SER A 12 -11.78 -0.71 8.07
C SER A 12 -12.91 -1.63 7.60
N LEU A 13 -13.61 -2.29 8.53
CA LEU A 13 -14.73 -3.17 8.22
C LEU A 13 -16.00 -2.38 7.87
N GLU A 14 -16.19 -1.21 8.49
CA GLU A 14 -17.35 -0.36 8.27
C GLU A 14 -17.22 0.44 6.96
N ASP A 15 -16.03 1.01 6.73
CA ASP A 15 -15.79 1.94 5.61
C ASP A 15 -15.19 1.27 4.37
N ASN A 16 -14.87 -0.04 4.42
CA ASN A 16 -14.14 -0.76 3.36
C ASN A 16 -12.84 -0.05 2.93
N THR A 17 -12.13 0.52 3.91
CA THR A 17 -10.85 1.19 3.71
C THR A 17 -9.76 0.54 4.53
N VAL A 18 -8.50 0.71 4.14
CA VAL A 18 -7.33 0.29 4.91
C VAL A 18 -6.29 1.41 4.92
N THR A 19 -5.40 1.39 5.91
CA THR A 19 -4.29 2.37 5.95
C THR A 19 -3.02 1.75 5.42
N ILE A 20 -2.40 2.38 4.43
CA ILE A 20 -1.08 2.04 3.90
C ILE A 20 -0.04 2.94 4.58
N ARG A 21 1.02 2.34 5.11
CA ARG A 21 2.19 3.03 5.68
C ARG A 21 3.43 2.77 4.85
N HIS A 22 4.07 3.85 4.41
CA HIS A 22 5.33 3.83 3.67
C HIS A 22 6.51 3.81 4.64
N ARG A 23 7.44 2.86 4.46
CA ARG A 23 8.61 2.74 5.36
C ARG A 23 9.53 3.94 5.25
N ASP A 24 9.88 4.34 4.03
CA ASP A 24 10.96 5.30 3.79
C ASP A 24 10.54 6.75 4.09
N THR A 25 9.31 7.11 3.74
CA THR A 25 8.77 8.46 3.97
C THR A 25 8.05 8.61 5.30
N MET A 26 7.75 7.51 5.98
CA MET A 26 6.85 7.44 7.14
C MET A 26 5.43 7.96 6.89
N ALA A 27 5.06 8.20 5.63
CA ALA A 27 3.72 8.66 5.24
C ALA A 27 2.68 7.55 5.47
N GLN A 28 1.45 7.99 5.78
CA GLN A 28 0.29 7.12 5.95
C GLN A 28 -0.88 7.67 5.14
N GLU A 29 -1.58 6.79 4.45
CA GLU A 29 -2.75 7.15 3.65
C GLU A 29 -3.84 6.09 3.82
N ARG A 30 -5.09 6.55 3.93
CA ARG A 30 -6.27 5.66 3.99
C ARG A 30 -6.83 5.52 2.59
N VAL A 31 -6.94 4.28 2.12
CA VAL A 31 -7.34 3.95 0.75
C VAL A 31 -8.49 2.96 0.76
N ALA A 32 -9.34 2.99 -0.26
CA ALA A 32 -10.36 1.97 -0.42
C ALA A 32 -9.71 0.61 -0.69
N ILE A 33 -10.29 -0.46 -0.12
CA ILE A 33 -9.83 -1.84 -0.37
C ILE A 33 -9.86 -2.17 -1.86
N ALA A 34 -10.85 -1.63 -2.59
CA ALA A 34 -10.97 -1.79 -4.04
C ALA A 34 -9.76 -1.26 -4.83
N ASP A 35 -9.06 -0.23 -4.33
CA ASP A 35 -7.89 0.37 -4.97
C ASP A 35 -6.57 -0.28 -4.52
N LEU A 36 -6.59 -1.04 -3.43
CA LEU A 36 -5.39 -1.56 -2.75
C LEU A 36 -4.51 -2.40 -3.69
N GLU A 37 -5.10 -3.31 -4.47
CA GLU A 37 -4.34 -4.19 -5.37
C GLU A 37 -3.56 -3.38 -6.42
N LYS A 38 -4.21 -2.38 -7.01
CA LYS A 38 -3.59 -1.50 -8.00
C LYS A 38 -2.43 -0.73 -7.37
N ILE A 39 -2.65 -0.12 -6.20
CA ILE A 39 -1.63 0.64 -5.47
C ILE A 39 -0.42 -0.23 -5.14
N LEU A 40 -0.64 -1.46 -4.65
CA LEU A 40 0.45 -2.39 -4.33
C LEU A 40 1.25 -2.81 -5.57
N ASN A 41 0.58 -3.06 -6.69
CA ASN A 41 1.25 -3.37 -7.96
C ASN A 41 2.11 -2.20 -8.46
N ASP A 42 1.62 -0.97 -8.35
CA ASP A 42 2.38 0.21 -8.75
C ASP A 42 3.60 0.45 -7.86
N LEU A 43 3.48 0.22 -6.55
CA LEU A 43 4.56 0.48 -5.59
C LEU A 43 5.61 -0.64 -5.51
N ALA A 44 5.16 -1.90 -5.50
CA ALA A 44 5.99 -3.07 -5.19
C ALA A 44 5.88 -4.20 -6.22
N GLY A 45 5.14 -4.00 -7.32
CA GLY A 45 5.03 -4.99 -8.37
C GLY A 45 6.36 -5.24 -9.08
N TRP A 46 6.57 -6.48 -9.53
CA TRP A 46 7.77 -6.89 -10.24
C TRP A 46 8.08 -5.99 -11.45
N ASN A 47 7.04 -5.56 -12.18
CA ASN A 47 7.21 -4.63 -13.30
C ASN A 47 7.81 -3.28 -12.87
N THR A 48 7.39 -2.73 -11.73
CA THR A 48 7.95 -1.47 -11.20
C THR A 48 9.36 -1.69 -10.67
N LEU A 49 9.58 -2.78 -9.92
CA LEU A 49 10.89 -3.07 -9.33
C LEU A 49 11.95 -3.35 -10.40
N LEU A 50 11.61 -4.11 -11.44
CA LEU A 50 12.51 -4.39 -12.56
C LEU A 50 12.84 -3.12 -13.35
N LYS A 51 11.87 -2.21 -13.55
CA LYS A 51 12.12 -0.89 -14.18
C LYS A 51 13.06 0.00 -13.38
N LYS A 52 13.17 -0.17 -12.06
CA LYS A 52 14.10 0.61 -11.22
C LYS A 52 15.52 0.04 -11.21
N LEU A 53 15.71 -1.18 -11.70
CA LEU A 53 16.99 -1.90 -11.68
C LEU A 53 17.75 -1.83 -13.01
N ILE A 54 17.07 -1.47 -14.10
CA ILE A 54 17.62 -1.28 -15.45
C ILE A 54 17.75 0.21 -15.70
#